data_AF-A0A661CT03-F1
#
_entry.id   AF-A0A661CT03-F1
#
_cell.length_a   1.000
_cell.length_b   1.000
_cell.length_c   1.000
_cell.angle_alpha   90.00
_cell.angle_beta   90.00
_cell.angle_gamma   90.00
#
_symmetry.space_group_name_H-M   'P 1'
#
loop_
_entity.id
_entity.type
_entity.pdbx_description
1 polymer ?
#
loop_
_entity_poly.entity_id
_entity_poly.type
_entity_poly.pdbx_seq_one_letter_code
_entity_poly.pdbx_strand_id
1 'polypeptide(L)'
;WAASGQCNDELLTSLLDEPYFQQAIPKSTGRELFNLNWLDNKLIEFNENISATDIQATLVQLTAHSIANEIKCYLDSSKTIFICGGGAHNDYLINQIQNLLGDKKVSTTDELGLHPDWVEACAFAWLAYKTLNKQSGNMPTVTGASHPVILGAIYYASSEVS
;
A
#
# COMPACT_ATOMS: atom_id res chain seq x y z
N TRP A 1 14.52 11.68 -8.36
CA TRP A 1 13.88 11.93 -9.67
C TRP A 1 12.47 12.49 -9.50
N ALA A 2 11.55 11.81 -8.80
CA ALA A 2 10.23 12.42 -8.49
C ALA A 2 10.33 13.77 -7.76
N ALA A 3 11.19 13.88 -6.74
CA ALA A 3 11.42 15.14 -6.01
C ALA A 3 12.04 16.28 -6.84
N SER A 4 12.54 16.00 -8.05
CA SER A 4 13.08 17.03 -8.96
C SER A 4 12.05 17.49 -10.00
N GLY A 5 10.87 16.89 -10.04
CA GLY A 5 9.75 17.32 -10.88
C GLY A 5 8.69 18.06 -10.07
N GLN A 6 7.67 18.53 -10.76
CA GLN A 6 6.47 19.14 -10.21
C GLN A 6 5.26 18.25 -10.51
N CYS A 7 4.34 18.15 -9.55
CA CYS A 7 3.08 17.46 -9.79
C CYS A 7 2.30 18.19 -10.88
N ASN A 8 1.77 17.43 -11.84
CA ASN A 8 0.77 17.92 -12.78
C ASN A 8 -0.62 17.61 -12.20
N ASP A 9 -1.33 18.65 -11.77
CA ASP A 9 -2.60 18.50 -11.04
C ASP A 9 -3.73 17.93 -11.93
N GLU A 10 -3.72 18.24 -13.22
CA GLU A 10 -4.70 17.71 -14.18
C GLU A 10 -4.51 16.19 -14.37
N LEU A 11 -3.26 15.76 -14.54
CA LEU A 11 -2.90 14.34 -14.62
C LEU A 11 -3.21 13.63 -13.30
N LEU A 12 -2.85 14.22 -12.15
CA LEU A 12 -3.17 13.67 -10.84
C LEU A 12 -4.68 13.42 -10.70
N THR A 13 -5.49 14.40 -11.11
CA THR A 13 -6.95 14.30 -11.07
C THR A 13 -7.44 13.16 -11.96
N SER A 14 -6.95 13.04 -13.19
CA SER A 14 -7.32 11.94 -14.10
C SER A 14 -6.89 10.55 -13.59
N LEU A 15 -5.75 10.45 -12.91
CA LEU A 15 -5.29 9.21 -12.28
C LEU A 15 -6.15 8.82 -11.07
N LEU A 16 -6.53 9.79 -10.24
CA LEU A 16 -7.39 9.58 -9.06
C LEU A 16 -8.85 9.28 -9.42
N ASP A 17 -9.28 9.59 -10.64
CA ASP A 17 -10.61 9.23 -11.17
C ASP A 17 -10.72 7.73 -11.56
N GLU A 18 -9.64 6.95 -11.44
CA GLU A 18 -9.71 5.51 -11.66
C GLU A 18 -10.75 4.83 -10.74
N PRO A 19 -11.78 4.13 -11.28
CA PRO A 19 -12.91 3.58 -10.51
C PRO A 19 -12.56 2.76 -9.27
N TYR A 20 -11.36 2.18 -9.21
CA TYR A 20 -10.87 1.47 -8.03
C TYR A 20 -10.85 2.33 -6.77
N PHE A 21 -10.49 3.62 -6.88
CA PHE A 21 -10.37 4.50 -5.72
C PHE A 21 -11.73 4.80 -5.06
N GLN A 22 -12.84 4.67 -5.79
CA GLN A 22 -14.21 4.92 -5.31
C GLN A 22 -14.89 3.65 -4.76
N GLN A 23 -14.28 2.48 -4.91
CA GLN A 23 -14.82 1.23 -4.36
C GLN A 23 -14.77 1.23 -2.83
N ALA A 24 -15.81 0.70 -2.19
CA ALA A 24 -15.84 0.49 -0.74
C ALA A 24 -14.96 -0.70 -0.32
N ILE A 25 -14.50 -0.70 0.94
CA ILE A 25 -13.86 -1.87 1.54
C ILE A 25 -14.86 -3.03 1.73
N PRO A 26 -14.43 -4.30 1.65
CA PRO A 26 -13.08 -4.78 1.37
C PRO A 26 -12.73 -4.69 -0.13
N LYS A 27 -11.52 -4.22 -0.43
CA LYS A 27 -10.97 -4.16 -1.80
C LYS A 27 -9.47 -4.50 -1.81
N SER A 28 -9.00 -5.09 -2.89
CA SER A 28 -7.58 -5.40 -3.14
C SER A 28 -7.25 -5.18 -4.60
N THR A 29 -5.96 -4.97 -4.91
CA THR A 29 -5.47 -4.74 -6.27
C THR A 29 -4.01 -5.17 -6.38
N GLY A 30 -3.50 -5.15 -7.60
CA GLY A 30 -2.13 -5.45 -7.96
C GLY A 30 -1.83 -5.00 -9.38
N ARG A 31 -0.92 -5.73 -10.02
CA ARG A 31 -0.41 -5.41 -11.37
C ARG A 31 -1.44 -5.67 -12.47
N GLU A 32 -2.53 -6.36 -12.16
CA GLU A 32 -3.65 -6.57 -13.06
C GLU A 32 -4.36 -5.25 -13.42
N LEU A 33 -4.35 -4.26 -12.52
CA LEU A 33 -4.91 -2.93 -12.77
C LEU A 33 -3.81 -1.88 -12.95
N PHE A 34 -2.98 -1.68 -11.92
CA PHE A 34 -1.96 -0.65 -11.92
C PHE A 34 -0.68 -1.14 -12.61
N ASN A 35 -0.56 -0.89 -13.91
CA ASN A 35 0.58 -1.28 -14.75
C ASN A 35 0.92 -0.20 -15.78
N LEU A 36 1.99 -0.42 -16.57
CA LEU A 36 2.44 0.55 -17.57
C LEU A 36 1.41 0.80 -18.67
N ASN A 37 0.68 -0.23 -19.15
CA ASN A 37 -0.35 -0.02 -20.17
C ASN A 37 -1.48 0.89 -19.65
N TRP A 38 -1.87 0.71 -18.39
CA TRP A 38 -2.84 1.61 -17.73
C TRP A 38 -2.32 3.05 -17.69
N LEU A 39 -1.06 3.25 -17.29
CA LEU A 39 -0.44 4.57 -17.25
C LEU A 39 -0.32 5.19 -18.64
N ASP A 40 0.15 4.44 -19.63
CA ASP A 40 0.29 4.89 -21.01
C ASP A 40 -1.06 5.36 -21.56
N ASN A 41 -2.14 4.60 -21.31
CA ASN A 41 -3.50 4.99 -21.70
C ASN A 41 -3.95 6.30 -21.04
N LYS A 42 -3.65 6.49 -19.75
CA LYS A 42 -3.95 7.73 -19.04
C LYS A 42 -3.15 8.90 -19.60
N LEU A 43 -1.92 8.67 -20.05
CA LEU A 43 -1.04 9.69 -20.62
C LEU A 43 -1.39 10.08 -22.06
N ILE A 44 -2.15 9.28 -22.81
CA ILE A 44 -2.55 9.62 -24.21
C ILE A 44 -3.25 10.98 -24.28
N GLU A 45 -4.06 11.32 -23.27
CA GLU A 45 -4.80 12.59 -23.21
C GLU A 45 -3.90 13.78 -22.85
N PHE A 46 -2.72 13.52 -22.30
CA PHE A 46 -1.73 14.50 -21.88
C PHE A 46 -0.54 14.42 -22.84
N ASN A 47 -0.69 15.04 -24.03
CA ASN A 47 0.36 15.20 -25.05
C ASN A 47 1.74 15.59 -24.44
N GLU A 48 2.82 15.46 -25.23
CA GLU A 48 4.28 15.57 -24.93
C GLU A 48 4.81 16.72 -24.03
N ASN A 49 3.97 17.53 -23.41
CA ASN A 49 4.34 18.68 -22.59
C ASN A 49 4.66 18.35 -21.12
N ILE A 50 4.45 17.12 -20.65
CA ILE A 50 4.78 16.73 -19.27
C ILE A 50 6.15 16.04 -19.26
N SER A 51 7.09 16.60 -18.52
CA SER A 51 8.41 15.98 -18.38
C SER A 51 8.32 14.65 -17.64
N ALA A 52 9.23 13.72 -17.91
CA ALA A 52 9.23 12.44 -17.22
C ALA A 52 9.44 12.57 -15.68
N THR A 53 10.15 13.63 -15.24
CA THR A 53 10.25 14.00 -13.83
C THR A 53 8.91 14.42 -13.22
N ASP A 54 8.09 15.16 -13.98
CA ASP A 54 6.77 15.61 -13.53
C ASP A 54 5.77 14.46 -13.51
N ILE A 55 5.85 13.54 -14.49
CA ILE A 55 5.10 12.27 -14.45
C ILE A 55 5.43 11.51 -13.16
N GLN A 56 6.72 11.35 -12.82
CA GLN A 56 7.11 10.69 -11.58
C GLN A 56 6.70 11.42 -10.31
N ALA A 57 6.79 12.75 -10.29
CA ALA A 57 6.28 13.55 -9.18
C ALA A 57 4.77 13.31 -9.00
N THR A 58 4.02 13.27 -10.09
CA THR A 58 2.57 13.03 -10.12
C THR A 58 2.21 11.63 -9.64
N LEU A 59 2.98 10.59 -10.03
CA LEU A 59 2.78 9.22 -9.55
C LEU A 59 3.04 9.07 -8.04
N VAL A 60 4.02 9.80 -7.49
CA VAL A 60 4.20 9.86 -6.03
C VAL A 60 3.00 10.53 -5.36
N GLN A 61 2.48 11.63 -5.93
CA GLN A 61 1.27 12.26 -5.40
C GLN A 61 0.05 11.34 -5.47
N LEU A 62 -0.13 10.56 -6.54
CA LEU A 62 -1.19 9.57 -6.65
C LEU A 62 -1.15 8.57 -5.48
N THR A 63 0.04 8.06 -5.17
CA THR A 63 0.24 7.14 -4.05
C THR A 63 -0.04 7.83 -2.71
N ALA A 64 0.49 9.04 -2.52
CA ALA A 64 0.30 9.78 -1.27
C ALA A 64 -1.17 10.17 -1.03
N HIS A 65 -1.88 10.65 -2.07
CA HIS A 65 -3.29 11.04 -2.02
C HIS A 65 -4.19 9.83 -1.80
N SER A 66 -3.98 8.73 -2.51
CA SER A 66 -4.80 7.52 -2.32
C SER A 66 -4.67 6.97 -0.89
N ILE A 67 -3.45 6.91 -0.33
CA ILE A 67 -3.23 6.52 1.07
C ILE A 67 -3.91 7.50 2.04
N ALA A 68 -3.68 8.80 1.86
CA ALA A 68 -4.20 9.81 2.79
C ALA A 68 -5.73 9.89 2.77
N ASN A 69 -6.35 9.74 1.60
CA ASN A 69 -7.81 9.76 1.44
C ASN A 69 -8.45 8.58 2.19
N GLU A 70 -7.92 7.37 2.05
CA GLU A 70 -8.41 6.17 2.73
C GLU A 70 -8.24 6.28 4.25
N ILE A 71 -7.09 6.77 4.74
CA ILE A 71 -6.87 7.02 6.17
C ILE A 71 -7.88 8.03 6.72
N LYS A 72 -8.11 9.15 6.01
CA LYS A 72 -9.11 10.15 6.42
C LYS A 72 -10.52 9.62 6.37
N CYS A 73 -10.85 8.75 5.41
CA CYS A 73 -12.19 8.20 5.27
C CYS A 73 -12.52 7.19 6.38
N TYR A 74 -11.60 6.28 6.68
CA TYR A 74 -11.87 5.13 7.54
C TYR A 74 -11.23 5.19 8.92
N LEU A 75 -10.18 6.00 9.10
CA LEU A 75 -9.31 5.98 10.29
C LEU A 75 -8.99 7.39 10.81
N ASP A 76 -9.86 8.38 10.62
CA ASP A 76 -9.56 9.77 10.97
C ASP A 76 -9.21 10.00 12.45
N SER A 77 -9.77 9.17 13.35
CA SER A 77 -9.44 9.24 14.78
C SER A 77 -8.02 8.77 15.13
N SER A 78 -7.33 8.12 14.18
CA SER A 78 -5.95 7.65 14.37
C SER A 78 -4.99 8.83 14.44
N LYS A 79 -4.15 8.84 15.48
CA LYS A 79 -3.14 9.89 15.71
C LYS A 79 -1.78 9.59 15.11
N THR A 80 -1.51 8.31 14.86
CA THR A 80 -0.19 7.84 14.41
C THR A 80 -0.37 6.77 13.35
N ILE A 81 0.38 6.89 12.27
CA ILE A 81 0.41 5.98 11.13
C ILE A 81 1.81 5.39 11.06
N PHE A 82 1.91 4.07 11.04
CA PHE A 82 3.17 3.35 10.93
C PHE A 82 3.31 2.74 9.53
N ILE A 83 4.38 3.10 8.82
CA ILE A 83 4.68 2.65 7.46
C ILE A 83 5.67 1.46 7.53
N CYS A 84 5.48 0.49 6.63
CA CYS A 84 6.38 -0.65 6.43
C CYS A 84 6.57 -0.95 4.94
N GLY A 85 7.45 -1.91 4.63
CA GLY A 85 7.83 -2.25 3.26
C GLY A 85 8.71 -1.20 2.58
N GLY A 86 9.05 -1.44 1.31
CA GLY A 86 10.04 -0.63 0.59
C GLY A 86 9.70 0.86 0.45
N GLY A 87 8.42 1.22 0.49
CA GLY A 87 7.96 2.62 0.48
C GLY A 87 8.40 3.41 1.73
N ALA A 88 8.70 2.73 2.84
CA ALA A 88 9.21 3.34 4.06
C ALA A 88 10.60 3.98 3.89
N HIS A 89 11.34 3.65 2.83
CA HIS A 89 12.65 4.23 2.52
C HIS A 89 12.58 5.40 1.54
N ASN A 90 11.37 5.78 1.10
CA ASN A 90 11.17 6.90 0.18
C ASN A 90 10.78 8.15 0.98
N ASP A 91 11.79 8.92 1.41
CA ASP A 91 11.59 10.14 2.19
C ASP A 91 10.65 11.14 1.51
N TYR A 92 10.72 11.26 0.18
CA TYR A 92 9.84 12.16 -0.57
C TYR A 92 8.37 11.71 -0.47
N LEU A 93 8.09 10.42 -0.64
CA LEU A 93 6.73 9.87 -0.46
C LEU A 93 6.24 10.06 0.97
N ILE A 94 7.07 9.76 1.97
CA ILE A 94 6.71 9.93 3.39
C ILE A 94 6.36 11.39 3.69
N ASN A 95 7.16 12.33 3.21
CA ASN A 95 6.90 13.76 3.36
C ASN A 95 5.57 14.16 2.70
N GLN A 96 5.27 13.64 1.51
CA GLN A 96 3.98 13.90 0.85
C GLN A 96 2.80 13.35 1.65
N ILE A 97 2.90 12.14 2.21
CA ILE A 97 1.86 11.55 3.06
C ILE A 97 1.69 12.39 4.34
N GLN A 98 2.79 12.76 5.00
CA GLN A 98 2.77 13.59 6.21
C GLN A 98 2.09 14.95 5.97
N ASN A 99 2.42 15.61 4.86
CA ASN A 99 1.80 16.89 4.47
C ASN A 99 0.29 16.75 4.27
N LEU A 100 -0.16 15.66 3.66
CA LEU A 100 -1.58 15.40 3.42
C LEU A 100 -2.35 15.03 4.68
N LEU A 101 -1.71 14.36 5.64
CA LEU A 101 -2.32 13.92 6.89
C LEU A 101 -2.27 14.97 8.02
N GLY A 102 -1.56 16.08 7.81
CA GLY A 102 -1.52 17.21 8.75
C GLY A 102 -0.93 16.82 10.09
N ASP A 103 -1.71 16.99 11.17
CA ASP A 103 -1.25 16.78 12.55
C ASP A 103 -1.05 15.31 12.96
N LYS A 104 -1.42 14.35 12.11
CA LYS A 104 -1.18 12.93 12.39
C LYS A 104 0.32 12.65 12.28
N LYS A 105 0.87 11.91 13.23
CA LYS A 105 2.28 11.48 13.17
C LYS A 105 2.44 10.37 12.14
N VAL A 106 3.27 10.56 11.13
CA VAL A 106 3.70 9.49 10.22
C VAL A 106 5.08 9.03 10.64
N SER A 107 5.23 7.73 10.91
CA SER A 107 6.54 7.13 11.22
C SER A 107 6.65 5.74 10.62
N THR A 108 7.81 5.10 10.75
CA THR A 108 8.00 3.71 10.34
C THR A 108 7.72 2.75 11.49
N THR A 109 7.48 1.49 11.14
CA THR A 109 7.32 0.40 12.13
C THR A 109 8.55 0.16 13.00
N ASP A 110 9.71 0.74 12.66
CA ASP A 110 10.92 0.65 13.47
C ASP A 110 10.74 1.29 14.86
N GLU A 111 9.90 2.33 14.98
CA GLU A 111 9.53 2.90 16.28
C GLU A 111 8.80 1.91 17.21
N LEU A 112 8.17 0.89 16.62
CA LEU A 112 7.50 -0.20 17.35
C LEU A 112 8.46 -1.38 17.64
N GLY A 113 9.73 -1.26 17.27
CA GLY A 113 10.74 -2.30 17.43
C GLY A 113 10.70 -3.38 16.34
N LEU A 114 10.03 -3.13 15.21
CA LEU A 114 10.02 -4.03 14.07
C LEU A 114 10.44 -3.30 12.80
N HIS A 115 11.61 -3.66 12.28
CA HIS A 115 12.17 -3.01 11.11
C HIS A 115 11.24 -3.13 9.87
N PRO A 116 11.01 -2.06 9.09
CA PRO A 116 10.02 -1.98 8.02
C PRO A 116 10.01 -3.12 7.00
N ASP A 117 11.21 -3.56 6.59
CA ASP A 117 11.37 -4.62 5.58
C ASP A 117 11.00 -6.01 6.10
N TRP A 118 10.91 -6.21 7.42
CA TRP A 118 10.67 -7.51 8.02
C TRP A 118 9.19 -7.77 8.34
N VAL A 119 8.34 -6.74 8.26
CA VAL A 119 6.94 -6.84 8.69
C VAL A 119 6.20 -7.97 7.96
N GLU A 120 6.34 -8.07 6.64
CA GLU A 120 5.69 -9.13 5.87
C GLU A 120 6.21 -10.52 6.22
N ALA A 121 7.53 -10.69 6.32
CA ALA A 121 8.15 -11.97 6.69
C ALA A 121 7.72 -12.42 8.09
N CYS A 122 7.69 -11.51 9.06
CA CYS A 122 7.18 -11.76 10.40
C CYS A 122 5.69 -12.11 10.40
N ALA A 123 4.88 -11.46 9.56
CA ALA A 123 3.47 -11.79 9.41
C ALA A 123 3.26 -13.22 8.88
N PHE A 124 4.04 -13.67 7.89
CA PHE A 124 3.99 -15.05 7.41
C PHE A 124 4.45 -16.07 8.46
N ALA A 125 5.52 -15.77 9.20
CA ALA A 125 5.97 -16.62 10.31
C ALA A 125 4.88 -16.74 11.40
N TRP A 126 4.22 -15.63 11.71
CA TRP A 126 3.08 -15.61 12.64
C TRP A 126 1.89 -16.43 12.10
N LEU A 127 1.55 -16.30 10.82
CA LEU A 127 0.51 -17.12 10.18
C LEU A 127 0.84 -18.61 10.27
N ALA A 128 2.08 -19.02 10.02
CA ALA A 128 2.51 -20.41 10.19
C ALA A 128 2.31 -20.89 11.63
N TYR A 129 2.68 -20.08 12.63
CA TYR A 129 2.39 -20.37 14.04
C TYR A 129 0.89 -20.55 14.30
N LYS A 130 0.04 -19.68 13.75
CA LYS A 130 -1.43 -19.78 13.88
C LYS A 130 -1.95 -21.09 13.27
N THR A 131 -1.48 -21.46 12.09
CA THR A 131 -1.83 -22.72 11.41
C THR A 131 -1.45 -23.94 12.25
N LEU A 132 -0.22 -23.99 12.74
CA LEU A 132 0.28 -25.10 13.58
C LEU A 132 -0.51 -25.25 14.88
N ASN A 133 -1.01 -24.14 15.43
CA ASN A 133 -1.84 -24.12 16.64
C ASN A 133 -3.35 -24.21 16.36
N LYS A 134 -3.76 -24.45 15.10
CA LYS A 134 -5.18 -24.52 14.67
C LYS A 134 -5.99 -23.28 15.03
N GLN A 135 -5.36 -22.11 14.94
CA GLN A 135 -5.99 -20.83 15.22
C GLN A 135 -6.30 -20.09 13.91
N SER A 136 -7.36 -19.27 13.91
CA SER A 136 -7.71 -18.48 12.72
C SER A 136 -6.63 -17.46 12.36
N GLY A 137 -6.34 -17.32 11.07
CA GLY A 137 -5.34 -16.39 10.55
C GLY A 137 -5.93 -15.15 9.85
N ASN A 138 -7.20 -15.20 9.44
CA ASN A 138 -7.89 -14.07 8.83
C ASN A 138 -8.74 -13.28 9.85
N MET A 139 -9.09 -12.05 9.46
CA MET A 139 -10.12 -11.27 10.11
C MET A 139 -11.25 -11.00 9.10
N PRO A 140 -12.46 -11.58 9.26
CA PRO A 140 -13.58 -11.40 8.33
C PRO A 140 -13.89 -9.95 7.98
N THR A 141 -13.77 -9.03 8.95
CA THR A 141 -14.00 -7.60 8.75
C THR A 141 -12.98 -6.94 7.82
N VAL A 142 -11.83 -7.55 7.57
CA VAL A 142 -10.81 -7.10 6.62
C VAL A 142 -10.94 -7.80 5.27
N THR A 143 -11.21 -9.11 5.26
CA THR A 143 -11.17 -9.90 4.03
C THR A 143 -12.53 -10.09 3.35
N GLY A 144 -13.64 -9.75 4.02
CA GLY A 144 -14.99 -10.08 3.55
C GLY A 144 -15.37 -11.57 3.65
N ALA A 145 -14.58 -12.37 4.36
CA ALA A 145 -14.89 -13.78 4.57
C ALA A 145 -16.14 -13.96 5.45
N SER A 146 -16.92 -15.02 5.25
CA SER A 146 -18.14 -15.28 6.03
C SER A 146 -17.86 -15.65 7.49
N HIS A 147 -16.69 -16.20 7.80
CA HIS A 147 -16.26 -16.56 9.15
C HIS A 147 -14.73 -16.64 9.26
N PRO A 148 -14.18 -16.66 10.48
CA PRO A 148 -12.76 -16.94 10.70
C PRO A 148 -12.39 -18.34 10.21
N VAL A 149 -11.19 -18.49 9.65
CA VAL A 149 -10.63 -19.75 9.12
C VAL A 149 -9.15 -19.88 9.45
N ILE A 150 -8.69 -21.11 9.59
CA ILE A 150 -7.25 -21.43 9.62
C ILE A 150 -6.72 -21.25 8.20
N LEU A 151 -5.67 -20.45 8.05
CA LEU A 151 -5.04 -20.20 6.75
C LEU A 151 -3.87 -21.15 6.51
N GLY A 152 -3.56 -21.40 5.24
CA GLY A 152 -2.40 -22.19 4.82
C GLY A 152 -2.60 -23.70 4.87
N ALA A 153 -1.53 -24.42 4.51
CA ALA A 153 -1.46 -25.87 4.52
C ALA A 153 -0.09 -26.31 5.08
N ILE A 154 -0.05 -27.48 5.72
CA ILE A 154 1.17 -28.03 6.32
C ILE A 154 1.78 -29.02 5.33
N TYR A 155 2.98 -28.71 4.85
CA TYR A 155 3.81 -29.61 4.07
C TYR A 155 4.97 -30.06 4.95
N TYR A 156 4.97 -31.34 5.34
CA TYR A 156 6.04 -31.89 6.15
C TYR A 156 7.33 -31.98 5.33
N ALA A 157 8.45 -31.65 5.96
CA ALA A 157 9.76 -31.94 5.38
C ALA A 157 9.86 -33.45 5.13
N SER A 158 10.49 -33.85 4.01
CA SER A 158 10.79 -35.26 3.78
C SER A 158 11.69 -35.77 4.90
N SER A 159 11.30 -36.90 5.49
CA SER A 159 12.12 -37.62 6.45
C SER A 159 13.11 -38.50 5.69
N GLU A 160 14.01 -37.89 4.92
CA GLU A 160 15.18 -38.59 4.38
C GLU A 160 16.44 -37.95 4.95
N VAL A 161 16.86 -38.49 6.09
CA VAL A 161 18.28 -38.56 6.45
C VAL A 161 18.68 -40.02 6.25
N SER A 162 19.12 -40.33 5.02
CA SER A 162 19.94 -41.46 4.54
C SER A 162 19.45 -41.96 3.18
#